data_AF-A0A382LZ98-F1
#
_entry.id   AF-A0A382LZ98-F1
#
_cell.length_a   1.000
_cell.length_b   1.000
_cell.length_c   1.000
_cell.angle_alpha   90.00
_cell.angle_beta   90.00
_cell.angle_gamma   90.00
#
_symmetry.space_group_name_H-M   'P 1'
#
loop_
_entity.id
_entity.type
_entity.pdbx_description
1 polymer ?
#
loop_
_entity_poly.entity_id
_entity_poly.type
_entity_poly.pdbx_seq_one_letter_code
_entity_poly.pdbx_strand_id
1 'polypeptide(L)' 'MGDVVYTSKIGVERIRGPLRKARLPATEEPVMFGVHGAIAEHYGVEG' A
#
# COMPACT_ATOMS: atom_id res chain seq x y z
N MET A 1 -10.61 -27.01 -3.28
CA MET A 1 -10.44 -25.55 -3.31
C MET A 1 -11.42 -25.00 -2.28
N GLY A 2 -10.96 -24.29 -1.25
CA GLY A 2 -11.87 -23.71 -0.24
C GLY A 2 -12.56 -22.45 -0.75
N ASP A 3 -13.68 -22.10 -0.15
CA ASP A 3 -14.43 -20.88 -0.49
C ASP A 3 -13.67 -19.62 -0.06
N VAL A 4 -13.77 -18.55 -0.85
CA VAL A 4 -13.23 -17.24 -0.47
C VAL A 4 -14.14 -16.64 0.60
N VAL A 5 -13.69 -16.65 1.85
CA VAL A 5 -14.48 -16.15 3.00
C VAL A 5 -14.37 -14.64 3.22
N TYR A 6 -13.39 -13.98 2.59
CA TYR A 6 -13.19 -12.54 2.75
C TYR A 6 -12.43 -11.93 1.57
N THR A 7 -12.92 -10.79 1.09
CA THR A 7 -12.21 -9.93 0.14
C THR A 7 -12.19 -8.52 0.71
N SER A 8 -11.00 -7.97 0.91
CA SER A 8 -10.87 -6.60 1.41
C SER A 8 -11.19 -5.58 0.32
N LYS A 9 -12.05 -4.60 0.63
CA LYS A 9 -12.30 -3.44 -0.22
C LYS A 9 -11.63 -2.23 0.41
N ILE A 10 -10.44 -1.90 -0.08
CA ILE A 10 -9.62 -0.81 0.48
C ILE A 10 -9.45 0.33 -0.51
N GLY A 11 -9.32 1.54 0.03
CA GLY A 11 -8.93 2.72 -0.74
C GLY A 11 -7.43 2.96 -0.63
N VAL A 12 -6.77 3.17 -1.77
CA VAL A 12 -5.36 3.53 -1.85
C VAL A 12 -5.22 4.89 -2.53
N GLU A 13 -4.55 5.82 -1.87
CA GLU A 13 -4.30 7.16 -2.37
C GLU A 13 -2.79 7.39 -2.53
N ARG A 14 -2.38 7.93 -3.68
CA ARG A 14 -1.01 8.41 -3.90
C ARG A 14 -0.89 9.83 -3.36
N ILE A 15 0.09 10.05 -2.50
CA ILE A 15 0.35 11.37 -1.89
C ILE A 15 1.40 12.12 -2.71
N ARG A 16 2.61 11.57 -2.78
CA ARG A 16 3.74 12.16 -3.54
C ARG A 16 4.76 11.10 -3.88
N GLY A 17 5.38 11.19 -5.06
CA GLY A 17 6.41 10.23 -5.47
C GLY A 17 5.95 8.77 -5.25
N PRO A 18 6.70 7.96 -4.48
CA PRO A 18 6.33 6.59 -4.12
C PRO A 18 5.34 6.48 -2.94
N LEU A 19 5.15 7.56 -2.17
CA LEU A 19 4.41 7.55 -0.91
C LEU A 19 2.91 7.46 -1.15
N ARG A 20 2.30 6.49 -0.49
CA ARG A 20 0.87 6.18 -0.55
C ARG A 20 0.31 6.03 0.86
N LYS A 21 -1.01 6.18 0.98
CA LYS A 21 -1.75 5.79 2.18
C LYS A 21 -2.88 4.83 1.80
N ALA A 22 -3.11 3.82 2.65
CA ALA A 22 -4.22 2.88 2.51
C ALA A 22 -5.16 3.03 3.70
N ARG A 23 -6.48 3.04 3.43
CA ARG A 23 -7.49 2.91 4.48
C ARG A 23 -7.90 1.44 4.57
N LEU A 24 -7.50 0.79 5.66
CA LEU A 24 -7.80 -0.61 5.93
C LEU A 24 -8.94 -0.70 6.97
N PRO A 25 -9.88 -1.65 6.84
CA PRO A 25 -10.93 -1.85 7.85
C PRO A 25 -10.38 -2.19 9.25
N ALA A 26 -9.16 -2.71 9.32
CA ALA A 26 -8.52 -3.16 10.56
C ALA A 26 -7.69 -2.09 11.27
N THR A 27 -7.58 -0.86 10.71
CA THR A 27 -6.76 0.21 11.29
C THR A 27 -7.59 1.47 11.49
N GLU A 28 -7.44 2.12 12.65
CA GLU A 28 -8.12 3.39 12.94
C GLU A 28 -7.57 4.53 12.05
N GLU A 29 -6.25 4.54 11.86
CA GLU A 29 -5.55 5.50 11.01
C GLU A 29 -5.14 4.90 9.67
N PRO A 30 -4.97 5.72 8.61
CA PRO A 30 -4.42 5.25 7.34
C PRO A 30 -3.00 4.72 7.49
N VAL A 31 -2.72 3.58 6.84
CA VAL A 31 -1.37 3.01 6.81
C VAL A 31 -0.57 3.69 5.71
N MET A 32 0.55 4.30 6.07
CA MET A 32 1.50 4.89 5.12
C MET A 32 2.43 3.80 4.56
N PHE A 33 2.66 3.81 3.25
CA PHE A 33 3.55 2.84 2.60
C PHE A 33 4.20 3.42 1.34
N GLY A 34 5.31 2.83 0.92
CA GLY A 34 6.09 3.25 -0.24
C GLY A 34 6.79 2.06 -0.90
N VAL A 35 7.81 2.36 -1.70
CA VAL A 35 8.71 1.35 -2.28
C VAL A 35 10.05 1.37 -1.54
N HIS A 36 10.71 0.22 -1.45
CA HIS A 36 12.01 0.07 -0.78
C HIS A 36 12.92 -0.89 -1.56
N GLY A 37 14.24 -0.80 -1.32
CA GLY A 37 15.25 -1.70 -1.88
C GLY A 37 15.24 -1.77 -3.41
N ALA A 38 15.36 -2.98 -3.96
CA ALA A 38 15.39 -3.22 -5.40
C ALA A 38 14.17 -2.64 -6.16
N ILE A 39 13.00 -2.57 -5.52
CA ILE A 39 11.82 -1.94 -6.13
C ILE A 39 11.98 -0.42 -6.17
N ALA A 40 12.52 0.20 -5.12
CA ALA A 40 12.81 1.62 -5.13
C ALA A 40 13.84 1.98 -6.19
N GLU A 41 14.93 1.20 -6.27
CA GLU A 41 15.98 1.34 -7.30
C GLU A 41 15.42 1.23 -8.72
N HIS A 42 14.59 0.22 -8.98
CA HIS A 42 13.96 0.02 -10.29
C HIS A 42 13.11 1.22 -10.72
N TYR A 43 12.44 1.90 -9.78
CA TYR A 43 11.62 3.08 -10.06
C TYR A 43 12.39 4.41 -9.92
N GLY A 44 13.71 4.39 -9.70
CA GLY A 44 14.52 5.60 -9.53
C GLY A 44 14.12 6.44 -8.31
N VAL A 45 13.61 5.78 -7.27
CA VAL A 45 13.19 6.41 -6.02
C VAL A 45 14.32 6.25 -5.01
N GLU A 46 14.93 7.36 -4.60
CA GLU A 46 15.86 7.38 -3.47
C GLU A 46 15.08 7.52 -2.15
N GLY A 47 15.45 6.72 -1.16
CA GLY A 47 14.81 6.62 0.16
C GLY A 47 15.45 7.52 1.20
#